data_AF-A0A944GKQ1-F1
#
_entry.id   AF-A0A944GKQ1-F1
#
_cell.length_a   1.000
_cell.length_b   1.000
_cell.length_c   1.000
_cell.angle_alpha   90.00
_cell.angle_beta   90.00
_cell.angle_gamma   90.00
#
_symmetry.space_group_name_H-M   'P 1'
#
loop_
_entity.id
_entity.type
_entity.pdbx_description
1 polymer ?
#
loop_
_entity_poly.entity_id
_entity_poly.type
_entity_poly.pdbx_seq_one_letter_code
_entity_poly.pdbx_strand_id
1 'polypeptide(L)'
;LLLFGEAYYANRMITSEWKGSHPDDFLLACERYDQETYFNSDYSIGTLHSYVSDDFYALLDDREGSRPALEKIDLGVGRFLCRDEASAARLVDVSISYRKCEQTGPWKNRIWIVGDSGDNNLHMNDAQAVVSQLAKNVNGGMITRKIYPDAYSITSTAQGGTYPEARAKFKQAMQQGALWLNYNGHGGPSYLSHNFLLMLDDVRENSSTSTPLWVFASCEITPFDQPITDLGRLALAHENSPALAVVCASRSVYSNYNRALNMGLASFAFRKNEQGERYTLGDAMRLTKTQLISNTIVSIGIDQSINKMKYVLLGDPAVALTYPEERLVIDSVNGQPLSSALAALEAGGEVAFSGFVAREDENSEVDTDFNGTLTGTLFTPAETIKCKGYGCTSVSPLTYT
;
A
#
# COMPACT_ATOMS: atom_id res chain seq x y z
N LEU A 1 -16.26 -0.81 -10.16
CA LEU A 1 -16.91 0.51 -10.23
C LEU A 1 -15.86 1.57 -9.97
N LEU A 2 -15.56 2.41 -10.96
CA LEU A 2 -14.67 3.56 -10.79
C LEU A 2 -15.52 4.82 -10.65
N LEU A 3 -15.35 5.53 -9.54
CA LEU A 3 -16.02 6.79 -9.23
C LEU A 3 -15.13 7.97 -9.61
N PHE A 4 -15.67 8.94 -10.33
CA PHE A 4 -14.97 10.19 -10.70
C PHE A 4 -15.54 11.34 -9.89
N GLY A 5 -14.76 11.84 -8.93
CA GLY A 5 -15.13 13.02 -8.17
C GLY A 5 -14.65 12.97 -6.73
N GLU A 6 -14.51 14.14 -6.13
CA GLU A 6 -14.46 14.26 -4.69
C GLU A 6 -15.83 13.99 -4.05
N ALA A 7 -15.83 13.77 -2.74
CA ALA A 7 -17.03 13.68 -1.94
C ALA A 7 -16.96 14.69 -0.79
N TYR A 8 -18.09 14.94 -0.13
CA TYR A 8 -18.14 15.81 1.03
C TYR A 8 -19.10 15.31 2.10
N TYR A 9 -18.71 15.44 3.37
CA TYR A 9 -19.58 15.08 4.51
C TYR A 9 -20.88 15.89 4.49
N ALA A 10 -20.79 17.17 4.10
CA ALA A 10 -21.93 18.09 4.00
C ALA A 10 -22.60 18.01 2.62
N ASN A 11 -23.19 16.86 2.27
CA ASN A 11 -23.84 16.63 0.97
C ASN A 11 -24.89 17.70 0.56
N ARG A 12 -25.47 18.43 1.52
CA ARG A 12 -26.46 19.50 1.28
C ARG A 12 -25.87 20.91 1.18
N MET A 13 -24.56 21.07 1.36
CA MET A 13 -23.84 22.35 1.29
C MET A 13 -24.38 23.44 2.24
N ILE A 14 -24.92 23.03 3.39
CA ILE A 14 -25.56 23.94 4.36
C ILE A 14 -24.60 24.50 5.42
N THR A 15 -23.43 23.89 5.59
CA THR A 15 -22.43 24.34 6.57
C THR A 15 -21.73 25.60 6.06
N SER A 16 -21.20 26.42 6.97
CA SER A 16 -20.55 27.69 6.60
C SER A 16 -19.36 27.52 5.66
N GLU A 17 -18.64 26.41 5.80
CA GLU A 17 -17.52 26.03 4.93
C GLU A 17 -17.95 25.78 3.47
N TRP A 18 -19.20 25.35 3.26
CA TRP A 18 -19.71 24.83 1.97
C TRP A 18 -20.80 25.68 1.32
N LYS A 19 -21.19 26.78 1.97
CA LYS A 19 -22.33 27.64 1.57
C LYS A 19 -22.21 28.28 0.17
N GLY A 20 -21.07 28.15 -0.51
CA GLY A 20 -20.82 28.63 -1.87
C GLY A 20 -20.55 27.55 -2.92
N SER A 21 -20.57 26.27 -2.53
CA SER A 21 -20.28 25.15 -3.43
C SER A 21 -21.56 24.58 -4.05
N HIS A 22 -21.48 23.97 -5.23
CA HIS A 22 -22.63 23.36 -5.90
C HIS A 22 -22.65 21.84 -5.64
N PRO A 23 -23.76 21.25 -5.16
CA PRO A 23 -23.85 19.80 -4.92
C PRO A 23 -23.50 18.95 -6.15
N ASP A 24 -23.84 19.41 -7.36
CA ASP A 24 -23.57 18.67 -8.61
C ASP A 24 -22.07 18.55 -8.94
N ASP A 25 -21.20 19.30 -8.26
CA ASP A 25 -19.74 19.21 -8.44
C ASP A 25 -19.13 18.02 -7.69
N PHE A 26 -19.93 17.27 -6.93
CA PHE A 26 -19.44 16.26 -6.00
C PHE A 26 -20.26 14.96 -6.04
N LEU A 27 -19.59 13.85 -5.73
CA LEU A 27 -20.25 12.58 -5.54
C LEU A 27 -20.68 12.41 -4.08
N LEU A 28 -21.79 11.70 -3.89
CA LEU A 28 -22.28 11.38 -2.55
C LEU A 28 -21.29 10.49 -1.81
N ALA A 29 -20.99 10.87 -0.58
CA ALA A 29 -20.31 10.06 0.40
C ALA A 29 -21.33 9.41 1.34
N CYS A 30 -21.22 8.09 1.54
CA CYS A 30 -21.98 7.38 2.56
C CYS A 30 -21.20 7.44 3.88
N GLU A 31 -21.56 8.41 4.74
CA GLU A 31 -21.06 8.49 6.11
C GLU A 31 -22.06 7.85 7.08
N ARG A 32 -21.56 7.00 7.98
CA ARG A 32 -22.36 6.35 9.02
C ARG A 32 -21.63 6.29 10.36
N TYR A 33 -22.40 6.39 11.44
CA TYR A 33 -21.93 6.15 12.80
C TYR A 33 -22.20 4.70 13.24
N ASP A 34 -21.26 4.06 13.95
CA ASP A 34 -21.35 2.65 14.35
C ASP A 34 -22.52 2.36 15.32
N GLN A 35 -22.99 3.36 16.07
CA GLN A 35 -24.14 3.23 16.98
C GLN A 35 -25.48 3.67 16.39
N GLU A 36 -25.58 4.06 15.11
CA GLU A 36 -26.88 4.33 14.47
C GLU A 36 -27.87 3.17 14.60
N THR A 37 -27.34 1.94 14.67
CA THR A 37 -28.12 0.72 14.88
C THR A 37 -28.52 0.48 16.34
N TYR A 38 -27.93 1.18 17.30
CA TYR A 38 -28.03 0.86 18.73
C TYR A 38 -28.77 1.92 19.55
N PHE A 39 -28.68 3.23 19.24
CA PHE A 39 -29.32 4.28 20.06
C PHE A 39 -29.73 5.55 19.28
N ASN A 40 -30.91 6.10 19.65
CA ASN A 40 -31.35 7.47 19.30
C ASN A 40 -30.66 8.49 20.23
N SER A 41 -29.37 8.75 20.04
CA SER A 41 -28.62 9.73 20.83
C SER A 41 -27.85 10.70 19.94
N ASP A 42 -27.58 11.91 20.46
CA ASP A 42 -26.86 12.97 19.79
C ASP A 42 -25.51 12.49 19.24
N TYR A 43 -25.30 12.70 17.95
CA TYR A 43 -24.09 12.32 17.23
C TYR A 43 -22.96 13.30 17.54
N SER A 44 -21.83 12.80 18.05
CA SER A 44 -20.58 13.55 17.97
C SER A 44 -19.83 13.14 16.70
N ILE A 45 -19.48 14.12 15.87
CA ILE A 45 -18.56 13.91 14.76
C ILE A 45 -17.24 13.44 15.38
N GLY A 46 -16.86 12.19 15.10
CA GLY A 46 -15.70 11.55 15.72
C GLY A 46 -15.13 10.49 14.79
N THR A 47 -13.79 10.43 14.69
CA THR A 47 -13.12 9.68 13.65
C THR A 47 -12.99 8.18 13.97
N LEU A 48 -13.20 7.78 15.22
CA LEU A 48 -13.11 6.36 15.62
C LEU A 48 -14.43 5.60 15.45
N HIS A 49 -15.57 6.27 15.61
CA HIS A 49 -16.91 5.66 15.64
C HIS A 49 -17.73 5.97 14.38
N SER A 50 -17.17 6.71 13.42
CA SER A 50 -17.76 6.92 12.10
C SER A 50 -16.88 6.35 11.00
N TYR A 51 -17.47 6.14 9.83
CA TYR A 51 -16.75 5.86 8.60
C TYR A 51 -17.44 6.53 7.43
N VAL A 52 -16.65 6.92 6.43
CA VAL A 52 -17.11 7.27 5.09
C VAL A 52 -16.58 6.24 4.12
N SER A 53 -17.46 5.64 3.31
CA SER A 53 -17.11 4.51 2.45
C SER A 53 -17.87 4.53 1.13
N ASP A 54 -17.20 4.05 0.08
CA ASP A 54 -17.80 3.75 -1.22
C ASP A 54 -18.29 2.30 -1.33
N ASP A 55 -18.04 1.45 -0.31
CA ASP A 55 -18.47 0.04 -0.33
C ASP A 55 -19.98 -0.11 -0.49
N PHE A 56 -20.76 0.89 -0.07
CA PHE A 56 -22.21 0.90 -0.21
C PHE A 56 -22.67 0.73 -1.66
N TYR A 57 -21.92 1.23 -2.64
CA TYR A 57 -22.24 1.06 -4.07
C TYR A 57 -21.98 -0.36 -4.59
N ALA A 58 -21.40 -1.23 -3.76
CA ALA A 58 -21.00 -2.58 -4.10
C ALA A 58 -21.62 -3.65 -3.21
N LEU A 59 -22.64 -3.28 -2.44
CA LEU A 59 -23.56 -4.18 -1.78
C LEU A 59 -24.78 -4.33 -2.69
N LEU A 60 -24.85 -5.40 -3.47
CA LEU A 60 -25.80 -5.57 -4.58
C LEU A 60 -26.86 -6.64 -4.28
N ASP A 61 -26.65 -7.48 -3.27
CA ASP A 61 -27.60 -8.53 -2.91
C ASP A 61 -28.87 -7.95 -2.25
N ASP A 62 -29.99 -8.64 -2.44
CA ASP A 62 -31.26 -8.28 -1.82
C ASP A 62 -31.11 -8.22 -0.29
N ARG A 63 -31.47 -7.07 0.30
CA ARG A 63 -31.49 -6.79 1.76
C ARG A 63 -30.12 -6.54 2.40
N GLU A 64 -29.05 -6.37 1.62
CA GLU A 64 -27.78 -5.90 2.16
C GLU A 64 -27.84 -4.44 2.65
N GLY A 65 -26.86 -4.06 3.47
CA GLY A 65 -26.69 -2.68 3.96
C GLY A 65 -27.29 -2.42 5.34
N SER A 66 -28.03 -3.40 5.89
CA SER A 66 -28.52 -3.35 7.27
C SER A 66 -27.38 -3.44 8.29
N ARG A 67 -26.38 -4.28 8.00
CA ARG A 67 -25.16 -4.44 8.81
C ARG A 67 -23.94 -4.42 7.89
N PRO A 68 -23.58 -3.27 7.29
CA PRO A 68 -22.54 -3.18 6.24
C PRO A 68 -21.21 -3.84 6.62
N ALA A 69 -20.84 -3.79 7.90
CA ALA A 69 -19.64 -4.44 8.43
C ALA A 69 -19.67 -5.99 8.36
N LEU A 70 -20.78 -6.64 8.04
CA LEU A 70 -20.88 -8.10 7.90
C LEU A 70 -21.24 -8.56 6.49
N GLU A 71 -21.53 -7.63 5.59
CA GLU A 71 -21.93 -7.93 4.22
C GLU A 71 -20.70 -8.25 3.37
N LYS A 72 -20.88 -9.06 2.32
CA LYS A 72 -19.80 -9.42 1.40
C LYS A 72 -19.88 -8.47 0.22
N ILE A 73 -18.77 -7.78 -0.05
CA ILE A 73 -18.74 -6.84 -1.16
C ILE A 73 -18.75 -7.61 -2.49
N ASP A 74 -19.67 -7.24 -3.38
CA ASP A 74 -19.90 -7.96 -4.63
C ASP A 74 -18.98 -7.53 -5.77
N LEU A 75 -18.56 -6.26 -5.77
CA LEU A 75 -17.76 -5.68 -6.85
C LEU A 75 -16.62 -4.78 -6.34
N GLY A 76 -15.49 -4.78 -7.04
CA GLY A 76 -14.35 -3.92 -6.69
C GLY A 76 -14.65 -2.43 -6.94
N VAL A 77 -14.48 -1.59 -5.92
CA VAL A 77 -14.72 -0.13 -6.01
C VAL A 77 -13.41 0.63 -5.88
N GLY A 78 -13.27 1.70 -6.66
CA GLY A 78 -12.19 2.66 -6.53
C GLY A 78 -12.67 4.06 -6.91
N ARG A 79 -11.94 5.09 -6.46
CA ARG A 79 -12.29 6.50 -6.66
C ARG A 79 -11.12 7.32 -7.16
N PHE A 80 -11.36 8.13 -8.18
CA PHE A 80 -10.49 9.23 -8.58
C PHE A 80 -10.93 10.53 -7.91
N LEU A 81 -10.06 11.06 -7.05
CA LEU A 81 -10.23 12.37 -6.42
C LEU A 81 -9.91 13.47 -7.43
N CYS A 82 -10.93 13.91 -8.17
CA CYS A 82 -10.84 14.93 -9.19
C CYS A 82 -12.01 15.92 -9.05
N ARG A 83 -11.81 17.16 -9.51
CA ARG A 83 -12.81 18.24 -9.48
C ARG A 83 -13.08 18.85 -10.85
N ASP A 84 -12.26 18.50 -11.84
CA ASP A 84 -12.34 19.03 -13.19
C ASP A 84 -11.86 17.98 -14.20
N GLU A 85 -12.13 18.24 -15.48
CA GLU A 85 -11.73 17.36 -16.58
C GLU A 85 -10.22 17.13 -16.63
N ALA A 86 -9.41 18.15 -16.32
CA ALA A 86 -7.96 18.05 -16.36
C ALA A 86 -7.39 17.11 -15.30
N SER A 87 -7.88 17.18 -14.06
CA SER A 87 -7.51 16.27 -12.97
C SER A 87 -8.01 14.85 -13.21
N ALA A 88 -9.22 14.70 -13.76
CA ALA A 88 -9.75 13.40 -14.17
C ALA A 88 -8.89 12.76 -15.28
N ALA A 89 -8.56 13.51 -16.33
CA ALA A 89 -7.72 13.05 -17.44
C ALA A 89 -6.35 12.58 -16.95
N ARG A 90 -5.68 13.34 -16.07
CA ARG A 90 -4.38 12.94 -15.51
C ARG A 90 -4.43 11.59 -14.78
N LEU A 91 -5.45 11.35 -13.96
CA LEU A 91 -5.58 10.08 -13.22
C LEU A 91 -5.85 8.89 -14.14
N VAL A 92 -6.64 9.11 -15.20
CA VAL A 92 -6.86 8.12 -16.27
C VAL A 92 -5.56 7.84 -17.03
N ASP A 93 -4.84 8.88 -17.44
CA ASP A 93 -3.58 8.75 -18.19
C ASP A 93 -2.52 7.98 -17.41
N VAL A 94 -2.40 8.21 -16.10
CA VAL A 94 -1.53 7.43 -15.21
C VAL A 94 -1.88 5.95 -15.24
N SER A 95 -3.17 5.62 -15.17
CA SER A 95 -3.64 4.23 -15.17
C SER A 95 -3.41 3.55 -16.53
N ILE A 96 -3.65 4.26 -17.63
CA ILE A 96 -3.39 3.78 -19.00
C ILE A 96 -1.89 3.56 -19.23
N SER A 97 -1.07 4.54 -18.86
CA SER A 97 0.39 4.50 -19.02
C SER A 97 1.00 3.33 -18.24
N TYR A 98 0.53 3.10 -17.00
CA TYR A 98 0.93 1.95 -16.19
C TYR A 98 0.57 0.62 -16.85
N ARG A 99 -0.66 0.46 -17.34
CA ARG A 99 -1.14 -0.76 -18.01
C ARG A 99 -0.42 -1.04 -19.32
N LYS A 100 -0.11 0.00 -20.09
CA LYS A 100 0.69 -0.11 -21.33
C LYS A 100 2.17 -0.34 -21.08
N CYS A 101 2.61 -0.32 -19.81
CA CYS A 101 4.01 -0.41 -19.42
C CYS A 101 4.88 0.64 -20.15
N GLU A 102 4.38 1.86 -20.30
CA GLU A 102 5.16 2.96 -20.92
C GLU A 102 6.34 3.38 -20.03
N GLN A 103 6.20 3.22 -18.71
CA GLN A 103 7.28 3.36 -17.74
C GLN A 103 7.60 1.99 -17.13
N THR A 104 8.76 1.43 -17.50
CA THR A 104 9.31 0.20 -16.93
C THR A 104 10.62 0.47 -16.23
N GLY A 105 10.98 -0.37 -15.27
CA GLY A 105 12.28 -0.32 -14.65
C GLY A 105 12.37 -1.20 -13.41
N PRO A 106 13.52 -1.18 -12.72
CA PRO A 106 13.77 -2.05 -11.56
C PRO A 106 12.77 -1.87 -10.42
N TRP A 107 12.08 -0.73 -10.38
CA TRP A 107 11.03 -0.45 -9.40
C TRP A 107 9.88 -1.46 -9.48
N LYS A 108 9.56 -2.01 -10.66
CA LYS A 108 8.51 -3.02 -10.81
C LYS A 108 8.82 -4.35 -10.12
N ASN A 109 10.08 -4.61 -9.78
CA ASN A 109 10.51 -5.77 -8.97
C ASN A 109 10.80 -5.41 -7.51
N ARG A 110 10.46 -4.19 -7.05
CA ARG A 110 10.78 -3.73 -5.70
C ARG A 110 9.54 -3.50 -4.86
N ILE A 111 9.63 -3.91 -3.60
CA ILE A 111 8.63 -3.64 -2.56
C ILE A 111 9.32 -2.98 -1.38
N TRP A 112 8.77 -1.88 -0.91
CA TRP A 112 9.20 -1.22 0.32
C TRP A 112 8.16 -1.44 1.40
N ILE A 113 8.58 -1.99 2.54
CA ILE A 113 7.76 -2.16 3.73
C ILE A 113 8.33 -1.30 4.85
N VAL A 114 7.52 -0.39 5.36
CA VAL A 114 7.88 0.54 6.44
C VAL A 114 7.03 0.21 7.66
N GLY A 115 7.67 0.11 8.82
CA GLY A 115 7.00 -0.18 10.10
C GLY A 115 7.44 0.84 11.15
N ASP A 116 6.48 1.55 11.73
CA ASP A 116 6.73 2.60 12.71
C ASP A 116 7.34 2.07 14.02
N SER A 117 8.11 2.91 14.70
CA SER A 117 8.74 2.59 15.98
C SER A 117 7.81 2.83 17.18
N GLY A 118 8.06 2.15 18.30
CA GLY A 118 7.27 2.27 19.51
C GLY A 118 6.30 1.10 19.72
N ASP A 119 5.30 1.32 20.58
CA ASP A 119 4.16 0.42 20.83
C ASP A 119 4.56 -1.05 21.06
N ASN A 120 5.66 -1.28 21.77
CA ASN A 120 6.21 -2.61 22.01
C ASN A 120 6.40 -3.41 20.71
N ASN A 121 7.00 -2.78 19.69
CA ASN A 121 7.26 -3.29 18.35
C ASN A 121 6.00 -3.60 17.51
N LEU A 122 4.80 -3.19 17.92
CA LEU A 122 3.53 -3.56 17.27
C LEU A 122 3.57 -3.37 15.74
N HIS A 123 3.88 -2.17 15.28
CA HIS A 123 3.83 -1.83 13.86
C HIS A 123 4.96 -2.47 13.03
N MET A 124 6.15 -2.63 13.62
CA MET A 124 7.22 -3.39 12.98
C MET A 124 6.88 -4.88 12.88
N ASN A 125 6.21 -5.45 13.88
CA ASN A 125 5.70 -6.83 13.81
C ASN A 125 4.58 -7.00 12.78
N ASP A 126 3.69 -6.01 12.65
CA ASP A 126 2.64 -6.00 11.63
C ASP A 126 3.26 -5.94 10.22
N ALA A 127 4.26 -5.08 10.02
CA ALA A 127 5.06 -5.03 8.79
C ALA A 127 5.71 -6.39 8.47
N GLN A 128 6.29 -7.08 9.47
CA GLN A 128 6.87 -8.42 9.28
C GLN A 128 5.82 -9.48 8.91
N ALA A 129 4.60 -9.35 9.43
CA ALA A 129 3.50 -10.24 9.06
C ALA A 129 3.06 -10.03 7.60
N VAL A 130 3.02 -8.77 7.14
CA VAL A 130 2.75 -8.42 5.73
C VAL A 130 3.85 -8.98 4.81
N VAL A 131 5.13 -8.82 5.18
CA VAL A 131 6.26 -9.42 4.44
C VAL A 131 6.09 -10.94 4.33
N SER A 132 5.76 -11.59 5.43
CA SER A 132 5.58 -13.05 5.47
C SER A 132 4.39 -13.51 4.63
N GLN A 133 3.33 -12.70 4.55
CA GLN A 133 2.17 -13.01 3.71
C GLN A 133 2.47 -12.77 2.22
N LEU A 134 3.19 -11.70 1.91
CA LEU A 134 3.61 -11.38 0.55
C LEU A 134 4.53 -12.45 -0.04
N ALA A 135 5.50 -12.94 0.75
CA ALA A 135 6.45 -13.98 0.34
C ALA A 135 5.76 -15.26 -0.18
N LYS A 136 4.54 -15.57 0.29
CA LYS A 136 3.76 -16.73 -0.15
C LYS A 136 3.24 -16.61 -1.59
N ASN A 137 3.16 -15.39 -2.13
CA ASN A 137 2.57 -15.12 -3.45
C ASN A 137 3.62 -14.70 -4.49
N VAL A 138 4.76 -14.14 -4.06
CA VAL A 138 5.78 -13.62 -4.99
C VAL A 138 6.92 -14.59 -5.32
N ASN A 139 6.98 -15.77 -4.68
CA ASN A 139 7.96 -16.85 -4.91
C ASN A 139 9.41 -16.38 -5.14
N GLY A 140 9.87 -15.37 -4.39
CA GLY A 140 11.23 -14.82 -4.53
C GLY A 140 11.46 -13.89 -5.74
N GLY A 141 10.47 -13.64 -6.60
CA GLY A 141 10.56 -12.78 -7.78
C GLY A 141 10.59 -11.26 -7.49
N MET A 142 10.52 -10.87 -6.21
CA MET A 142 10.46 -9.48 -5.77
C MET A 142 11.52 -9.18 -4.71
N ILE A 143 12.21 -8.05 -4.88
CA ILE A 143 13.15 -7.50 -3.91
C ILE A 143 12.34 -6.76 -2.84
N THR A 144 12.18 -7.39 -1.68
CA THR A 144 11.51 -6.78 -0.53
C THR A 144 12.54 -6.09 0.36
N ARG A 145 12.35 -4.79 0.64
CA ARG A 145 13.21 -3.98 1.50
C ARG A 145 12.41 -3.39 2.65
N LYS A 146 13.03 -3.31 3.82
CA LYS A 146 12.38 -2.88 5.07
C LYS A 146 12.98 -1.57 5.56
N ILE A 147 12.15 -0.69 6.09
CA ILE A 147 12.58 0.52 6.80
C ILE A 147 11.89 0.53 8.17
N TYR A 148 12.66 0.24 9.21
CA TYR A 148 12.21 0.34 10.60
C TYR A 148 13.01 1.45 11.28
N PRO A 149 12.36 2.57 11.68
CA PRO A 149 13.05 3.72 12.26
C PRO A 149 13.87 3.36 13.49
N ASP A 150 13.39 2.40 14.27
CA ASP A 150 14.04 1.93 15.50
C ASP A 150 15.39 1.23 15.23
N ALA A 151 15.76 0.95 13.98
CA ALA A 151 17.12 0.54 13.63
C ALA A 151 18.12 1.72 13.67
N TYR A 152 17.64 2.96 13.68
CA TYR A 152 18.43 4.18 13.55
C TYR A 152 18.39 5.03 14.83
N SER A 153 19.29 6.00 14.96
CA SER A 153 19.31 6.90 16.12
C SER A 153 18.20 7.96 16.03
N ILE A 154 17.48 8.15 17.13
CA ILE A 154 16.54 9.27 17.29
C ILE A 154 17.29 10.57 17.60
N THR A 155 16.76 11.69 17.11
CA THR A 155 17.26 13.06 17.36
C THR A 155 16.09 13.93 17.83
N SER A 156 16.31 14.77 18.84
CA SER A 156 15.29 15.71 19.32
C SER A 156 15.30 17.00 18.48
N THR A 157 14.13 17.49 18.11
CA THR A 157 13.90 18.74 17.36
C THR A 157 12.82 19.57 18.05
N ALA A 158 12.57 20.78 17.58
CA ALA A 158 11.49 21.62 18.10
C ALA A 158 10.09 20.99 17.89
N GLN A 159 9.92 20.17 16.86
CA GLN A 159 8.68 19.46 16.55
C GLN A 159 8.54 18.14 17.34
N GLY A 160 9.60 17.65 17.99
CA GLY A 160 9.65 16.37 18.69
C GLY A 160 10.82 15.49 18.24
N GLY A 161 10.81 14.22 18.66
CA GLY A 161 11.82 13.25 18.24
C GLY A 161 11.65 12.85 16.77
N THR A 162 12.73 12.73 16.01
CA THR A 162 12.74 12.25 14.62
C THR A 162 13.89 11.27 14.38
N TYR A 163 13.82 10.50 13.29
CA TYR A 163 14.88 9.58 12.86
C TYR A 163 15.46 10.08 11.53
N PRO A 164 16.51 10.93 11.54
CA PRO A 164 17.02 11.57 10.34
C PRO A 164 17.45 10.56 9.25
N GLU A 165 18.11 9.47 9.65
CA GLU A 165 18.56 8.44 8.71
C GLU A 165 17.39 7.62 8.14
N ALA A 166 16.41 7.26 8.96
CA ALA A 166 15.21 6.54 8.51
C ALA A 166 14.40 7.39 7.51
N ARG A 167 14.24 8.69 7.81
CA ARG A 167 13.58 9.67 6.94
C ARG A 167 14.33 9.83 5.62
N ALA A 168 15.66 9.95 5.66
CA ALA A 168 16.48 10.01 4.45
C ALA A 168 16.33 8.75 3.58
N LYS A 169 16.33 7.56 4.19
CA LYS A 169 16.11 6.28 3.50
C LYS A 169 14.70 6.15 2.94
N PHE A 170 13.68 6.66 3.63
CA PHE A 170 12.31 6.67 3.10
C PHE A 170 12.22 7.58 1.86
N LYS A 171 12.78 8.80 1.92
CA LYS A 171 12.84 9.67 0.72
C LYS A 171 13.59 9.01 -0.44
N GLN A 172 14.71 8.35 -0.15
CA GLN A 172 15.45 7.59 -1.16
C GLN A 172 14.60 6.44 -1.73
N ALA A 173 13.82 5.74 -0.90
CA ALA A 173 12.92 4.68 -1.35
C ALA A 173 11.83 5.20 -2.30
N MET A 174 11.26 6.38 -2.02
CA MET A 174 10.30 7.04 -2.92
C MET A 174 10.95 7.42 -4.26
N GLN A 175 12.16 7.98 -4.24
CA GLN A 175 12.91 8.34 -5.46
C GLN A 175 13.29 7.11 -6.30
N GLN A 176 13.80 6.06 -5.64
CA GLN A 176 14.15 4.79 -6.28
C GLN A 176 12.94 4.05 -6.88
N GLY A 177 11.75 4.34 -6.35
CA GLY A 177 10.50 3.72 -6.76
C GLY A 177 10.30 2.30 -6.25
N ALA A 178 9.04 1.89 -6.23
CA ALA A 178 8.61 0.51 -5.97
C ALA A 178 7.33 0.20 -6.72
N LEU A 179 7.04 -1.08 -6.90
CA LEU A 179 5.72 -1.56 -7.30
C LEU A 179 4.73 -1.28 -6.17
N TRP A 180 5.17 -1.52 -4.93
CA TRP A 180 4.36 -1.45 -3.74
C TRP A 180 5.14 -0.78 -2.60
N LEU A 181 4.62 0.35 -2.12
CA LEU A 181 5.10 1.06 -0.95
C LEU A 181 4.09 0.87 0.19
N ASN A 182 4.45 0.10 1.21
CA ASN A 182 3.59 -0.22 2.35
C ASN A 182 4.09 0.46 3.61
N TYR A 183 3.20 1.10 4.35
CA TYR A 183 3.50 1.66 5.66
C TYR A 183 2.54 1.10 6.70
N ASN A 184 3.08 0.74 7.87
CA ASN A 184 2.35 0.24 9.03
C ASN A 184 2.71 1.15 10.21
N GLY A 185 1.75 1.85 10.80
CA GLY A 185 2.07 2.76 11.90
C GLY A 185 1.09 3.87 12.15
N HIS A 186 1.53 4.83 12.96
CA HIS A 186 0.78 6.05 13.24
C HIS A 186 0.79 6.99 12.05
N GLY A 187 -0.20 7.86 11.99
CA GLY A 187 -0.29 8.82 10.89
C GLY A 187 -1.53 9.66 11.01
N GLY A 188 -1.61 10.61 10.09
CA GLY A 188 -2.77 11.42 9.84
C GLY A 188 -2.63 12.09 8.48
N PRO A 189 -3.49 13.06 8.16
CA PRO A 189 -3.54 13.63 6.82
C PRO A 189 -2.20 14.21 6.35
N SER A 190 -1.41 14.78 7.28
CA SER A 190 -0.20 15.55 6.94
C SER A 190 1.12 14.82 7.20
N TYR A 191 1.11 13.64 7.84
CA TYR A 191 2.34 12.95 8.23
C TYR A 191 2.15 11.45 8.48
N LEU A 192 3.26 10.71 8.40
CA LEU A 192 3.40 9.34 8.90
C LEU A 192 4.36 9.32 10.08
N SER A 193 4.05 8.49 11.08
CA SER A 193 4.74 8.33 12.36
C SER A 193 4.65 9.52 13.31
N HIS A 194 4.56 9.27 14.62
CA HIS A 194 4.77 10.29 15.65
C HIS A 194 6.15 10.96 15.59
N ASN A 195 7.10 10.34 14.87
CA ASN A 195 8.46 10.84 14.67
C ASN A 195 8.67 11.47 13.28
N PHE A 196 7.59 11.77 12.55
CA PHE A 196 7.58 12.52 11.28
C PHE A 196 8.46 11.89 10.20
N LEU A 197 8.27 10.59 9.94
CA LEU A 197 9.04 9.86 8.93
C LEU A 197 8.77 10.34 7.52
N LEU A 198 7.54 10.76 7.26
CA LEU A 198 7.10 11.34 5.98
C LEU A 198 6.11 12.46 6.29
N MET A 199 6.21 13.57 5.57
CA MET A 199 5.33 14.74 5.67
C MET A 199 4.91 15.19 4.27
N LEU A 200 3.89 16.06 4.19
CA LEU A 200 3.38 16.59 2.90
C LEU A 200 4.49 17.16 2.00
N ASP A 201 5.44 17.91 2.56
CA ASP A 201 6.53 18.52 1.77
C ASP A 201 7.47 17.48 1.18
N ASP A 202 7.72 16.36 1.86
CA ASP A 202 8.54 15.28 1.29
C ASP A 202 7.88 14.64 0.07
N VAL A 203 6.54 14.57 0.06
CA VAL A 203 5.77 14.07 -1.09
C VAL A 203 5.79 15.09 -2.22
N ARG A 204 5.62 16.38 -1.93
CA ARG A 204 5.66 17.47 -2.93
C ARG A 204 7.01 17.62 -3.62
N GLU A 205 8.09 17.40 -2.87
CA GLU A 205 9.47 17.51 -3.36
C GLU A 205 9.97 16.21 -4.02
N ASN A 206 9.16 15.15 -4.01
CA ASN A 206 9.58 13.87 -4.58
C ASN A 206 9.68 13.94 -6.11
N SER A 207 10.57 13.15 -6.68
CA SER A 207 10.71 13.00 -8.12
C SER A 207 11.13 11.57 -8.43
N SER A 208 10.34 10.88 -9.24
CA SER A 208 10.58 9.49 -9.62
C SER A 208 9.81 9.15 -10.89
N THR A 209 10.40 8.39 -11.79
CA THR A 209 9.67 7.87 -12.96
C THR A 209 8.79 6.66 -12.63
N SER A 210 8.75 6.24 -11.37
CA SER A 210 7.95 5.10 -10.92
C SER A 210 6.51 5.49 -10.64
N THR A 211 5.61 4.52 -10.80
CA THR A 211 4.17 4.68 -10.50
C THR A 211 3.74 3.61 -9.48
N PRO A 212 4.13 3.76 -8.21
CA PRO A 212 3.85 2.81 -7.13
C PRO A 212 2.38 2.76 -6.72
N LEU A 213 1.92 1.59 -6.24
CA LEU A 213 0.79 1.52 -5.32
C LEU A 213 1.24 1.90 -3.92
N TRP A 214 0.57 2.88 -3.31
CA TRP A 214 0.82 3.32 -1.93
C TRP A 214 -0.23 2.69 -1.01
N VAL A 215 0.22 2.02 0.06
CA VAL A 215 -0.67 1.39 1.04
C VAL A 215 -0.31 1.88 2.44
N PHE A 216 -1.27 2.53 3.09
CA PHE A 216 -1.12 3.08 4.42
C PHE A 216 -2.02 2.35 5.41
N ALA A 217 -1.45 1.40 6.15
CA ALA A 217 -2.08 0.76 7.30
C ALA A 217 -1.99 1.67 8.54
N SER A 218 -2.72 2.80 8.48
CA SER A 218 -2.62 3.91 9.41
C SER A 218 -3.95 4.68 9.54
N CYS A 219 -4.08 5.49 10.57
CA CYS A 219 -5.26 6.32 10.82
C CYS A 219 -5.37 7.48 9.82
N GLU A 220 -6.59 7.71 9.31
CA GLU A 220 -7.04 8.96 8.68
C GLU A 220 -6.04 9.64 7.75
N ILE A 221 -5.47 8.87 6.81
CA ILE A 221 -4.50 9.43 5.86
C ILE A 221 -5.19 10.29 4.81
N THR A 222 -6.36 9.86 4.32
CA THR A 222 -7.13 10.61 3.34
C THR A 222 -8.61 10.58 3.69
N PRO A 223 -9.08 11.52 4.54
CA PRO A 223 -10.51 11.77 4.69
C PRO A 223 -11.01 12.42 3.39
N PHE A 224 -11.37 11.57 2.42
CA PHE A 224 -11.70 11.99 1.05
C PHE A 224 -12.99 12.80 0.94
N ASP A 225 -13.71 12.94 2.05
CA ASP A 225 -14.93 13.73 2.21
C ASP A 225 -14.72 15.08 2.92
N GLN A 226 -13.46 15.45 3.18
CA GLN A 226 -13.06 16.73 3.76
C GLN A 226 -12.21 17.55 2.77
N PRO A 227 -12.29 18.90 2.80
CA PRO A 227 -11.55 19.79 1.88
C PRO A 227 -10.11 20.05 2.34
N ILE A 228 -9.41 19.04 2.81
CA ILE A 228 -8.05 19.20 3.29
C ILE A 228 -7.04 18.70 2.27
N THR A 229 -5.83 19.24 2.33
CA THR A 229 -4.68 18.64 1.65
C THR A 229 -4.15 17.51 2.52
N ASP A 230 -3.91 16.35 1.92
CA ASP A 230 -3.42 15.16 2.61
C ASP A 230 -2.44 14.35 1.76
N LEU A 231 -1.76 13.40 2.39
CA LEU A 231 -0.73 12.57 1.76
C LEU A 231 -1.25 11.78 0.55
N GLY A 232 -2.45 11.21 0.62
CA GLY A 232 -3.00 10.41 -0.48
C GLY A 232 -3.41 11.27 -1.68
N ARG A 233 -4.06 12.41 -1.44
CA ARG A 233 -4.37 13.40 -2.50
C ARG A 233 -3.11 13.91 -3.18
N LEU A 234 -2.07 14.26 -2.40
CA LEU A 234 -0.80 14.71 -2.96
C LEU A 234 -0.11 13.62 -3.78
N ALA A 235 -0.09 12.38 -3.29
CA ALA A 235 0.54 11.27 -4.00
C ALA A 235 -0.14 10.98 -5.36
N LEU A 236 -1.48 11.03 -5.41
CA LEU A 236 -2.24 10.84 -6.66
C LEU A 236 -2.08 12.00 -7.64
N ALA A 237 -2.06 13.24 -7.15
CA ALA A 237 -2.00 14.43 -7.98
C ALA A 237 -0.58 14.82 -8.42
N HIS A 238 0.45 14.08 -7.99
CA HIS A 238 1.84 14.44 -8.22
C HIS A 238 2.24 14.32 -9.70
N GLU A 239 2.68 15.40 -10.33
CA GLU A 239 2.98 15.41 -11.77
C GLU A 239 4.21 14.57 -12.15
N ASN A 240 5.28 14.65 -11.36
CA ASN A 240 6.57 14.00 -11.67
C ASN A 240 6.81 12.68 -10.92
N SER A 241 5.82 12.17 -10.20
CA SER A 241 5.92 10.96 -9.36
C SER A 241 4.54 10.46 -8.92
N PRO A 242 3.56 10.33 -9.84
CA PRO A 242 2.21 9.97 -9.45
C PRO A 242 2.16 8.57 -8.84
N ALA A 243 1.42 8.42 -7.74
CA ALA A 243 1.01 7.10 -7.29
C ALA A 243 -0.02 6.52 -8.26
N LEU A 244 0.07 5.21 -8.51
CA LEU A 244 -0.91 4.48 -9.32
C LEU A 244 -2.28 4.49 -8.64
N ALA A 245 -2.24 4.23 -7.34
CA ALA A 245 -3.38 4.25 -6.45
C ALA A 245 -2.88 4.40 -5.01
N VAL A 246 -3.77 4.82 -4.12
CA VAL A 246 -3.55 4.89 -2.67
C VAL A 246 -4.63 4.06 -1.98
N VAL A 247 -4.22 3.12 -1.14
CA VAL A 247 -5.13 2.41 -0.22
C VAL A 247 -4.86 2.88 1.20
N CYS A 248 -5.85 3.50 1.81
CA CYS A 248 -5.70 4.08 3.15
C CYS A 248 -7.05 4.23 3.87
N ALA A 249 -6.99 4.50 5.17
CA ALA A 249 -8.17 4.79 5.96
C ALA A 249 -8.63 6.26 5.80
N SER A 250 -9.94 6.47 5.68
CA SER A 250 -10.60 7.78 5.66
C SER A 250 -10.88 8.36 7.04
N ARG A 251 -10.68 7.56 8.08
CA ARG A 251 -10.99 7.81 9.50
C ARG A 251 -10.03 7.05 10.40
N SER A 252 -10.09 7.25 11.72
CA SER A 252 -9.24 6.55 12.70
C SER A 252 -9.55 5.06 12.76
N VAL A 253 -8.52 4.22 12.88
CA VAL A 253 -8.60 2.75 12.81
C VAL A 253 -7.82 2.09 13.94
N TYR A 254 -8.07 0.80 14.17
CA TYR A 254 -7.34 -0.03 15.13
C TYR A 254 -6.26 -0.87 14.44
N SER A 255 -5.07 -0.89 15.04
CA SER A 255 -3.87 -1.56 14.52
C SER A 255 -4.05 -3.05 14.25
N ASN A 256 -4.72 -3.79 15.15
CA ASN A 256 -4.94 -5.22 14.99
C ASN A 256 -5.77 -5.55 13.73
N TYR A 257 -6.78 -4.73 13.41
CA TYR A 257 -7.58 -4.89 12.19
C TYR A 257 -6.84 -4.37 10.96
N ASN A 258 -6.02 -3.32 11.10
CA ASN A 258 -5.15 -2.84 10.02
C ASN A 258 -4.19 -3.93 9.54
N ARG A 259 -3.55 -4.65 10.47
CA ARG A 259 -2.68 -5.79 10.15
C ARG A 259 -3.43 -6.80 9.28
N ALA A 260 -4.63 -7.20 9.70
CA ALA A 260 -5.42 -8.20 8.99
C ALA A 260 -5.80 -7.76 7.58
N LEU A 261 -6.28 -6.52 7.43
CA LEU A 261 -6.61 -5.93 6.14
C LEU A 261 -5.38 -5.82 5.23
N ASN A 262 -4.26 -5.34 5.76
CA ASN A 262 -3.03 -5.17 5.00
C ASN A 262 -2.44 -6.52 4.53
N MET A 263 -2.49 -7.55 5.38
CA MET A 263 -2.13 -8.92 5.00
C MET A 263 -3.06 -9.47 3.90
N GLY A 264 -4.36 -9.20 3.99
CA GLY A 264 -5.32 -9.57 2.94
C GLY A 264 -5.00 -8.90 1.61
N LEU A 265 -4.80 -7.58 1.62
CA LEU A 265 -4.52 -6.83 0.41
C LEU A 265 -3.20 -7.30 -0.24
N ALA A 266 -2.14 -7.47 0.56
CA ALA A 266 -0.87 -8.02 0.10
C ALA A 266 -1.02 -9.46 -0.44
N SER A 267 -1.96 -10.23 0.09
CA SER A 267 -2.21 -11.58 -0.42
C SER A 267 -2.96 -11.57 -1.74
N PHE A 268 -4.05 -10.82 -1.86
CA PHE A 268 -4.90 -10.87 -3.04
C PHE A 268 -4.32 -10.07 -4.22
N ALA A 269 -3.66 -8.94 -3.97
CA ALA A 269 -3.08 -8.12 -5.06
C ALA A 269 -1.90 -8.79 -5.78
N PHE A 270 -1.25 -9.78 -5.14
CA PHE A 270 -0.17 -10.57 -5.73
C PHE A 270 -0.61 -11.98 -6.14
N ARG A 271 -1.88 -12.34 -5.94
CA ARG A 271 -2.40 -13.68 -6.23
C ARG A 271 -3.02 -13.73 -7.63
N LYS A 272 -2.88 -14.88 -8.27
CA LYS A 272 -3.60 -15.28 -9.49
C LYS A 272 -4.90 -16.03 -9.15
N ASN A 273 -5.95 -15.82 -9.93
CA ASN A 273 -7.19 -16.58 -9.87
C ASN A 273 -7.00 -17.99 -10.49
N GLU A 274 -8.08 -18.77 -10.55
CA GLU A 274 -8.06 -20.13 -11.12
C GLU A 274 -7.73 -20.15 -12.62
N GLN A 275 -7.91 -19.04 -13.32
CA GLN A 275 -7.59 -18.84 -14.74
C GLN A 275 -6.14 -18.37 -14.96
N GLY A 276 -5.35 -18.19 -13.89
CA GLY A 276 -3.97 -17.70 -13.96
C GLY A 276 -3.85 -16.18 -14.09
N GLU A 277 -4.95 -15.43 -13.98
CA GLU A 277 -4.95 -13.97 -14.08
C GLU A 277 -4.81 -13.33 -12.70
N ARG A 278 -4.05 -12.23 -12.61
CA ARG A 278 -3.93 -11.48 -11.35
C ARG A 278 -5.22 -10.75 -11.02
N TYR A 279 -5.57 -10.71 -9.73
CA TYR A 279 -6.66 -9.86 -9.29
C TYR A 279 -6.33 -8.38 -9.54
N THR A 280 -7.34 -7.62 -9.97
CA THR A 280 -7.26 -6.17 -10.00
C THR A 280 -7.21 -5.61 -8.58
N LEU A 281 -6.80 -4.35 -8.41
CA LEU A 281 -6.77 -3.69 -7.10
C LEU A 281 -8.15 -3.63 -6.46
N GLY A 282 -9.20 -3.39 -7.25
CA GLY A 282 -10.58 -3.42 -6.78
C GLY A 282 -10.99 -4.80 -6.28
N ASP A 283 -10.71 -5.86 -7.03
CA ASP A 283 -11.00 -7.22 -6.59
C ASP A 283 -10.16 -7.65 -5.40
N ALA A 284 -8.88 -7.26 -5.36
CA ALA A 284 -8.01 -7.53 -4.22
C ALA A 284 -8.56 -6.90 -2.94
N MET A 285 -9.05 -5.67 -3.01
CA MET A 285 -9.67 -4.98 -1.87
C MET A 285 -11.01 -5.63 -1.48
N ARG A 286 -11.86 -5.95 -2.45
CA ARG A 286 -13.14 -6.65 -2.26
C ARG A 286 -12.95 -8.00 -1.56
N LEU A 287 -12.06 -8.84 -2.09
CA LEU A 287 -11.76 -10.16 -1.55
C LEU A 287 -11.14 -10.05 -0.17
N THR A 288 -10.28 -9.07 0.07
CA THR A 288 -9.74 -8.77 1.41
C THR A 288 -10.85 -8.49 2.41
N LYS A 289 -11.75 -7.55 2.12
CA LYS A 289 -12.85 -7.17 3.02
C LYS A 289 -13.83 -8.33 3.26
N THR A 290 -14.13 -9.10 2.21
CA THR A 290 -14.96 -10.32 2.30
C THR A 290 -14.31 -11.39 3.17
N GLN A 291 -13.00 -11.58 3.00
CA GLN A 291 -12.21 -12.54 3.75
C GLN A 291 -12.11 -12.18 5.23
N LEU A 292 -12.07 -10.90 5.59
CA LEU A 292 -12.08 -10.45 6.99
C LEU A 292 -13.35 -10.87 7.75
N ILE A 293 -14.44 -11.24 7.07
CA ILE A 293 -15.68 -11.66 7.73
C ILE A 293 -15.60 -13.11 8.21
N SER A 294 -14.93 -13.98 7.44
CA SER A 294 -14.98 -15.44 7.63
C SER A 294 -13.62 -16.13 7.79
N ASN A 295 -12.53 -15.50 7.34
CA ASN A 295 -11.16 -16.00 7.33
C ASN A 295 -11.01 -17.42 6.71
N THR A 296 -11.71 -17.69 5.60
CA THR A 296 -11.79 -19.01 4.94
C THR A 296 -10.76 -19.30 3.84
N ILE A 297 -10.42 -18.32 2.98
CA ILE A 297 -9.52 -18.52 1.81
C ILE A 297 -8.03 -18.31 2.16
N VAL A 298 -7.70 -17.24 2.88
CA VAL A 298 -6.34 -16.87 3.29
C VAL A 298 -6.31 -16.53 4.79
N SER A 299 -5.35 -17.04 5.54
CA SER A 299 -5.24 -16.77 6.98
C SER A 299 -4.71 -15.36 7.22
N ILE A 300 -5.62 -14.40 7.39
CA ILE A 300 -5.31 -12.97 7.56
C ILE A 300 -5.90 -12.39 8.85
N GLY A 301 -6.81 -13.11 9.50
CA GLY A 301 -7.54 -12.64 10.69
C GLY A 301 -8.99 -12.30 10.37
N ILE A 302 -9.74 -11.90 11.40
CA ILE A 302 -11.17 -11.55 11.30
C ILE A 302 -11.35 -10.10 11.74
N ASP A 303 -12.10 -9.33 10.95
CA ASP A 303 -12.62 -8.02 11.29
C ASP A 303 -14.10 -7.94 10.88
N GLN A 304 -14.98 -8.02 11.87
CA GLN A 304 -16.43 -7.87 11.73
C GLN A 304 -16.91 -6.48 12.23
N SER A 305 -15.98 -5.55 12.45
CA SER A 305 -16.27 -4.18 12.86
C SER A 305 -16.33 -3.23 11.65
N ILE A 306 -16.62 -1.96 11.92
CA ILE A 306 -16.57 -0.88 10.93
C ILE A 306 -15.13 -0.53 10.48
N ASN A 307 -14.09 -1.11 11.10
CA ASN A 307 -12.71 -0.73 10.82
C ASN A 307 -12.34 -0.91 9.34
N LYS A 308 -12.64 -2.06 8.74
CA LYS A 308 -12.46 -2.28 7.29
C LYS A 308 -13.26 -1.32 6.40
N MET A 309 -14.41 -0.81 6.87
CA MET A 309 -15.24 0.10 6.08
C MET A 309 -14.57 1.46 5.88
N LYS A 310 -13.61 1.81 6.75
CA LYS A 310 -12.85 3.06 6.66
C LYS A 310 -11.78 3.02 5.58
N TYR A 311 -11.39 1.85 5.10
CA TYR A 311 -10.37 1.75 4.06
C TYR A 311 -10.98 1.89 2.68
N VAL A 312 -10.38 2.75 1.86
CA VAL A 312 -10.79 3.00 0.47
C VAL A 312 -9.63 2.75 -0.48
N LEU A 313 -9.98 2.41 -1.73
CA LEU A 313 -9.06 2.43 -2.86
C LEU A 313 -9.25 3.74 -3.62
N LEU A 314 -8.26 4.61 -3.56
CA LEU A 314 -8.21 5.84 -4.34
C LEU A 314 -7.36 5.57 -5.57
N GLY A 315 -8.01 5.30 -6.71
CA GLY A 315 -7.37 4.84 -7.94
C GLY A 315 -8.32 4.02 -8.81
N ASP A 316 -7.82 3.56 -9.95
CA ASP A 316 -8.57 2.70 -10.87
C ASP A 316 -8.68 1.26 -10.32
N PRO A 317 -9.90 0.78 -9.96
CA PRO A 317 -10.09 -0.57 -9.44
C PRO A 317 -9.87 -1.66 -10.49
N ALA A 318 -9.80 -1.33 -11.77
CA ALA A 318 -9.61 -2.29 -12.86
C ALA A 318 -8.12 -2.56 -13.17
N VAL A 319 -7.19 -1.80 -12.59
CA VAL A 319 -5.76 -2.06 -12.75
C VAL A 319 -5.34 -3.23 -11.88
N ALA A 320 -4.50 -4.12 -12.39
CA ALA A 320 -3.77 -5.12 -11.60
C ALA A 320 -2.29 -4.74 -11.49
N LEU A 321 -1.60 -5.23 -10.46
CA LEU A 321 -0.15 -5.02 -10.35
C LEU A 321 0.56 -5.72 -11.52
N THR A 322 1.31 -4.95 -12.30
CA THR A 322 2.10 -5.44 -13.43
C THR A 322 3.57 -5.50 -13.03
N TYR A 323 4.12 -6.72 -12.99
CA TYR A 323 5.53 -6.99 -12.75
C TYR A 323 5.93 -8.25 -13.54
N PRO A 324 7.22 -8.40 -13.94
CA PRO A 324 7.67 -9.52 -14.76
C PRO A 324 7.25 -10.88 -14.20
N GLU A 325 6.82 -11.77 -15.09
CA GLU A 325 6.41 -13.14 -14.74
C GLU A 325 7.52 -14.14 -15.08
N GLU A 326 8.33 -13.80 -16.08
CA GLU A 326 9.54 -14.50 -16.45
C GLU A 326 10.56 -14.48 -15.32
N ARG A 327 11.33 -15.55 -15.20
CA ARG A 327 12.37 -15.71 -14.17
C ARG A 327 13.74 -15.57 -14.79
N LEU A 328 14.59 -14.75 -14.18
CA LEU A 328 16.01 -14.74 -14.50
C LEU A 328 16.70 -15.88 -13.74
N VAL A 329 17.25 -16.85 -14.48
CA VAL A 329 18.01 -17.97 -13.94
C VAL A 329 19.49 -17.69 -14.15
N ILE A 330 20.25 -17.58 -13.06
CA ILE A 330 21.72 -17.57 -13.12
C ILE A 330 22.17 -19.03 -13.08
N ASP A 331 22.99 -19.48 -14.03
CA ASP A 331 23.49 -20.86 -14.08
C ASP A 331 24.95 -20.98 -13.64
N SER A 332 25.73 -19.92 -13.80
CA SER A 332 27.16 -19.94 -13.52
C SER A 332 27.70 -18.56 -13.14
N VAL A 333 28.74 -18.59 -12.32
CA VAL A 333 29.48 -17.41 -11.86
C VAL A 333 30.96 -17.67 -12.10
N ASN A 334 31.63 -16.74 -12.79
CA ASN A 334 33.02 -16.90 -13.24
C ASN A 334 33.25 -18.21 -14.01
N GLY A 335 32.27 -18.61 -14.82
CA GLY A 335 32.29 -19.85 -15.60
C GLY A 335 32.13 -21.14 -14.77
N GLN A 336 31.91 -21.04 -13.46
CA GLN A 336 31.65 -22.18 -12.59
C GLN A 336 30.14 -22.35 -12.36
N PRO A 337 29.56 -23.55 -12.56
CA PRO A 337 28.14 -23.80 -12.30
C PRO A 337 27.75 -23.52 -10.85
N LEU A 338 26.57 -22.93 -10.60
CA LEU A 338 26.08 -22.64 -9.24
C LEU A 338 25.91 -23.89 -8.35
N SER A 339 25.83 -25.09 -8.93
CA SER A 339 25.80 -26.36 -8.18
C SER A 339 27.13 -26.70 -7.51
N SER A 340 28.21 -26.02 -7.88
CA SER A 340 29.47 -26.07 -7.15
C SER A 340 29.42 -25.08 -5.99
N ALA A 341 30.09 -25.39 -4.87
CA ALA A 341 30.21 -24.43 -3.78
C ALA A 341 30.86 -23.15 -4.33
N LEU A 342 30.10 -22.05 -4.45
CA LEU A 342 30.66 -20.79 -4.91
C LEU A 342 31.79 -20.41 -3.97
N ALA A 343 32.98 -20.22 -4.55
CA ALA A 343 34.04 -19.50 -3.87
C ALA A 343 33.53 -18.11 -3.48
N ALA A 344 33.92 -17.62 -2.30
CA ALA A 344 33.62 -16.26 -1.90
C ALA A 344 34.07 -15.30 -3.02
N LEU A 345 33.17 -14.42 -3.46
CA LEU A 345 33.52 -13.39 -4.43
C LEU A 345 34.54 -12.44 -3.80
N GLU A 346 35.70 -12.28 -4.43
CA GLU A 346 36.72 -11.35 -3.93
C GLU A 346 36.22 -9.90 -4.05
N ALA A 347 36.36 -9.14 -2.96
CA ALA A 347 35.98 -7.74 -2.95
C ALA A 347 36.85 -6.94 -3.93
N GLY A 348 36.22 -6.22 -4.87
CA GLY A 348 36.91 -5.43 -5.89
C GLY A 348 37.37 -6.23 -7.12
N GLY A 349 37.15 -7.54 -7.16
CA GLY A 349 37.38 -8.37 -8.33
C GLY A 349 36.26 -8.23 -9.37
N GLU A 350 36.57 -8.52 -10.63
CA GLU A 350 35.57 -8.65 -11.69
C GLU A 350 34.80 -9.97 -11.51
N VAL A 351 33.47 -9.92 -11.64
CA VAL A 351 32.59 -11.09 -11.51
C VAL A 351 31.71 -11.18 -12.75
N ALA A 352 31.77 -12.34 -13.42
CA ALA A 352 30.93 -12.63 -14.57
C ALA A 352 29.76 -13.54 -14.18
N PHE A 353 28.54 -13.15 -14.52
CA PHE A 353 27.32 -13.95 -14.33
C PHE A 353 26.82 -14.41 -15.69
N SER A 354 26.49 -15.71 -15.83
CA SER A 354 25.81 -16.25 -17.00
C SER A 354 24.50 -16.93 -16.59
N GLY A 355 23.56 -16.99 -17.53
CA GLY A 355 22.21 -17.43 -17.26
C GLY A 355 21.26 -17.18 -18.43
N PHE A 356 19.98 -17.36 -18.19
CA PHE A 356 18.93 -17.22 -19.19
C PHE A 356 17.62 -16.71 -18.57
N VAL A 357 16.72 -16.20 -19.41
CA VAL A 357 15.34 -15.89 -19.03
C VAL A 357 14.52 -17.15 -19.23
N ALA A 358 13.74 -17.55 -18.23
CA ALA A 358 12.85 -18.70 -18.27
C ALA A 358 11.40 -18.24 -18.19
N ARG A 359 10.49 -18.99 -18.86
CA ARG A 359 9.05 -18.77 -18.75
C ARG A 359 8.56 -19.14 -17.34
N GLU A 360 7.46 -18.50 -16.89
CA GLU A 360 6.97 -18.61 -15.51
C GLU A 360 6.67 -20.06 -15.07
N ASP A 361 6.14 -20.87 -15.99
CA ASP A 361 5.51 -22.16 -15.71
C ASP A 361 6.49 -23.34 -15.76
N GLU A 362 7.67 -23.14 -16.35
CA GLU A 362 8.64 -24.20 -16.62
C GLU A 362 10.03 -23.78 -16.18
N ASN A 363 10.52 -24.37 -15.08
CA ASN A 363 11.80 -24.05 -14.43
C ASN A 363 13.05 -24.34 -15.31
N SER A 364 12.92 -24.51 -16.62
CA SER A 364 14.02 -25.02 -17.46
C SER A 364 13.96 -24.64 -18.94
N GLU A 365 12.84 -24.13 -19.46
CA GLU A 365 12.80 -23.72 -20.86
C GLU A 365 13.22 -22.25 -21.03
N VAL A 366 14.25 -22.04 -21.84
CA VAL A 366 14.76 -20.72 -22.20
C VAL A 366 13.69 -19.99 -23.00
N ASP A 367 13.35 -18.77 -22.58
CA ASP A 367 12.50 -17.89 -23.35
C ASP A 367 13.32 -17.22 -24.47
N THR A 368 13.38 -17.87 -25.63
CA THR A 368 14.14 -17.39 -26.79
C THR A 368 13.52 -16.16 -27.45
N ASP A 369 12.28 -15.82 -27.09
CA ASP A 369 11.53 -14.69 -27.64
C ASP A 369 11.71 -13.41 -26.79
N PHE A 370 12.36 -13.50 -25.62
CA PHE A 370 12.57 -12.37 -24.73
C PHE A 370 13.42 -11.28 -25.41
N ASN A 371 12.87 -10.06 -25.47
CA ASN A 371 13.52 -8.88 -26.06
C ASN A 371 13.56 -7.68 -25.09
N GLY A 372 13.31 -7.91 -23.80
CA GLY A 372 13.27 -6.89 -22.77
C GLY A 372 14.63 -6.52 -22.18
N THR A 373 14.62 -5.65 -21.18
CA THR A 373 15.81 -5.22 -20.45
C THR A 373 15.99 -6.02 -19.16
N LEU A 374 17.17 -6.60 -18.96
CA LEU A 374 17.56 -7.22 -17.70
C LEU A 374 18.25 -6.20 -16.79
N THR A 375 17.88 -6.19 -15.51
CA THR A 375 18.59 -5.41 -14.49
C THR A 375 19.06 -6.32 -13.38
N GLY A 376 20.36 -6.28 -13.09
CA GLY A 376 20.96 -6.96 -11.94
C GLY A 376 21.10 -6.03 -10.74
N THR A 377 20.95 -6.57 -9.54
CA THR A 377 21.36 -5.90 -8.30
C THR A 377 22.11 -6.91 -7.45
N LEU A 378 23.36 -6.61 -7.13
CA LEU A 378 24.17 -7.43 -6.24
C LEU A 378 23.98 -6.95 -4.80
N PHE A 379 23.59 -7.86 -3.91
CA PHE A 379 23.46 -7.59 -2.49
C PHE A 379 24.66 -8.18 -1.74
N THR A 380 25.06 -7.51 -0.67
CA THR A 380 25.90 -8.12 0.37
C THR A 380 25.13 -9.24 1.08
N PRO A 381 25.81 -10.13 1.82
CA PRO A 381 25.14 -11.12 2.64
C PRO A 381 24.06 -10.50 3.53
N ALA A 382 22.97 -11.24 3.73
CA ALA A 382 21.85 -10.78 4.55
C ALA A 382 22.33 -10.44 5.97
N GLU A 383 22.02 -9.23 6.42
CA GLU A 383 22.38 -8.76 7.76
C GLU A 383 21.21 -8.96 8.71
N THR A 384 21.52 -9.38 9.93
CA THR A 384 20.53 -9.42 11.01
C THR A 384 20.65 -8.13 11.82
N ILE A 385 19.63 -7.28 11.74
CA ILE A 385 19.58 -5.99 12.40
C ILE A 385 18.79 -6.14 13.71
N LYS A 386 19.41 -5.76 14.83
CA LYS A 386 18.73 -5.59 16.11
C LYS A 386 18.36 -4.12 16.28
N CYS A 387 17.06 -3.84 16.39
CA CYS A 387 16.54 -2.51 16.68
C CYS A 387 16.96 -2.02 18.07
N LYS A 388 16.83 -0.72 18.30
CA LYS A 388 17.31 -0.04 19.53
C LYS A 388 16.30 -0.13 20.69
N GLY A 389 15.04 -0.46 20.42
CA GLY A 389 13.98 -0.62 21.43
C GLY A 389 13.41 0.69 21.93
N TYR A 390 13.47 1.77 21.14
CA TYR A 390 12.90 3.05 21.53
C TYR A 390 11.38 2.94 21.66
N GLY A 391 10.84 3.36 22.81
CA GLY A 391 9.40 3.27 23.10
C GLY A 391 8.91 1.86 23.48
N CYS A 392 9.80 0.86 23.59
CA CYS A 392 9.45 -0.47 24.09
C CYS A 392 9.58 -0.50 25.63
N THR A 393 8.49 -0.82 26.32
CA THR A 393 8.45 -0.87 27.80
C THR A 393 8.32 -2.28 28.34
N SER A 394 7.86 -3.25 27.53
CA SER A 394 7.51 -4.60 27.98
C SER A 394 8.05 -5.74 27.10
N VAL A 395 8.78 -5.41 26.03
CA VAL A 395 9.31 -6.38 25.08
C VAL A 395 10.78 -6.10 24.75
N SER A 396 11.50 -7.14 24.34
CA SER A 396 12.85 -6.95 23.79
C SER A 396 12.81 -6.18 22.47
N PRO A 397 13.87 -5.44 22.11
CA PRO A 397 13.96 -4.83 20.78
C PRO A 397 13.79 -5.86 19.68
N LEU A 398 13.08 -5.49 18.61
CA LEU A 398 12.89 -6.36 17.46
C LEU A 398 14.23 -6.70 16.79
N THR A 399 14.35 -7.94 16.32
CA THR A 399 15.44 -8.35 15.43
C THR A 399 14.83 -8.79 14.10
N TYR A 400 15.40 -8.34 12.99
CA TYR A 400 14.94 -8.70 11.65
C TYR A 400 16.11 -8.88 10.68
N THR A 401 15.84 -9.61 9.59
CA THR A 401 16.73 -9.79 8.44
C THR A 401 16.18 -9.04 7.24
#